data_AF-A0A6A7S074-F1
#
_entry.id   AF-A0A6A7S074-F1
#
_cell.length_a   1.000
_cell.length_b   1.000
_cell.length_c   1.000
_cell.angle_alpha   90.00
_cell.angle_beta   90.00
_cell.angle_gamma   90.00
#
_symmetry.space_group_name_H-M   'P 1'
#
loop_
_entity.id
_entity.type
_entity.pdbx_description
1 polymer ?
#
loop_
_entity_poly.entity_id
_entity_poly.type
_entity_poly.pdbx_seq_one_letter_code
_entity_poly.pdbx_strand_id
1 'polypeptide(L)' 'DAIVGAAKQMHTVVESLCTGCELCVKPCPVECIEMRPITENLENWKWKYPVIEIKPVKRAA' A
#
# COMPACT_ATOMS: atom_id res chain seq x y z
N ASP A 1 -9.96 0.61 -14.00
CA ASP A 1 -9.41 1.95 -13.79
C ASP A 1 -10.12 2.53 -12.57
N ALA A 2 -9.37 3.04 -11.59
CA ALA A 2 -9.91 3.55 -10.33
C ALA A 2 -9.91 5.08 -10.27
N ILE A 3 -9.49 5.74 -11.36
CA ILE A 3 -9.42 7.20 -11.44
C ILE A 3 -10.59 7.72 -12.26
N VAL A 4 -11.32 8.67 -11.71
CA VAL A 4 -12.45 9.33 -12.37
C VAL A 4 -12.11 10.80 -12.55
N GLY A 5 -12.29 11.31 -13.77
CA GLY A 5 -12.04 12.70 -14.12
C GLY A 5 -12.17 12.94 -15.62
N ALA A 6 -12.12 14.21 -15.99
CA ALA A 6 -12.11 14.65 -17.38
C ALA A 6 -10.76 15.27 -17.74
N ALA A 7 -10.44 15.30 -19.03
CA ALA A 7 -9.23 15.95 -19.51
C ALA A 7 -9.13 17.40 -19.00
N LYS A 8 -7.95 17.78 -18.50
CA LYS A 8 -7.64 19.10 -17.91
C LYS A 8 -8.44 19.47 -16.65
N GLN A 9 -9.09 18.49 -16.00
CA GLN A 9 -9.74 18.68 -14.71
C GLN A 9 -9.02 17.89 -13.61
N MET A 10 -9.36 18.18 -12.36
CA MET A 10 -8.88 17.41 -11.21
C MET A 10 -9.48 16.01 -11.27
N HIS A 11 -8.62 15.00 -11.21
CA HIS A 11 -9.04 13.60 -11.17
C HIS A 11 -9.10 13.13 -9.72
N THR A 12 -10.01 12.21 -9.42
CA THR A 12 -10.20 11.63 -8.08
C THR A 12 -10.00 10.14 -8.14
N VAL A 13 -9.29 9.59 -7.15
CA VAL A 13 -9.12 8.15 -6.98
C VAL A 13 -10.30 7.60 -6.16
N VAL A 14 -10.99 6.59 -6.67
CA VAL A 14 -12.06 5.88 -5.98
C VAL A 14 -11.44 4.75 -5.16
N GLU A 15 -11.37 4.92 -3.84
CA GLU A 15 -10.65 4.01 -2.92
C GLU A 15 -11.14 2.56 -3.01
N SER A 16 -12.45 2.35 -3.12
CA SER A 16 -13.06 1.01 -3.20
C SER A 16 -12.69 0.21 -4.44
N LEU A 17 -12.22 0.88 -5.50
CA LEU A 17 -11.77 0.24 -6.75
C LEU A 17 -10.25 0.33 -6.92
N CYS A 18 -9.55 1.02 -6.02
CA CYS A 18 -8.11 1.18 -6.07
C CYS A 18 -7.41 -0.09 -5.60
N THR A 19 -6.52 -0.63 -6.43
CA THR A 19 -5.74 -1.84 -6.10
C THR A 19 -4.34 -1.51 -5.56
N GLY A 20 -3.97 -0.23 -5.49
CA GLY A 20 -2.63 0.19 -5.07
C GLY A 20 -1.50 -0.20 -6.03
N CYS A 21 -1.76 -0.22 -7.34
CA CYS A 21 -0.76 -0.61 -8.36
C CYS A 21 0.30 0.46 -8.69
N GLU A 22 0.16 1.68 -8.13
CA GLU A 22 1.11 2.80 -8.27
C GLU A 22 1.34 3.35 -9.69
N LEU A 23 0.70 2.78 -10.71
CA LEU A 23 0.86 3.20 -12.10
C LEU A 23 0.42 4.63 -12.37
N CYS A 24 -0.46 5.18 -11.54
CA CYS A 24 -0.99 6.55 -11.66
C CYS A 24 -0.11 7.63 -11.03
N VAL A 25 0.84 7.27 -10.17
CA VAL A 25 1.68 8.24 -9.44
C VAL A 25 2.63 8.96 -10.39
N LYS A 26 3.43 8.20 -11.16
CA LYS A 26 4.40 8.73 -12.12
C LYS A 26 3.81 9.58 -13.25
N PRO A 27 2.68 9.23 -13.88
CA PRO A 27 2.12 10.02 -14.98
C PRO A 27 1.34 11.26 -14.52
N CYS A 28 1.13 11.47 -13.21
CA CYS A 28 0.40 12.65 -12.73
C CYS A 28 1.25 13.92 -12.95
N PRO A 29 0.88 14.84 -13.85
CA PRO A 29 1.74 15.97 -14.26
C PRO A 29 1.97 17.01 -13.17
N VAL A 30 1.15 16.99 -12.13
CA VAL A 30 1.17 17.91 -10.99
C VAL A 30 1.48 17.18 -9.68
N GLU A 31 1.89 15.90 -9.77
CA GLU A 31 2.34 15.09 -8.63
C GLU A 31 1.37 15.08 -7.43
N CYS A 32 0.06 15.09 -7.69
CA CYS A 32 -0.97 15.22 -6.65
C CYS A 32 -1.36 13.89 -5.96
N ILE A 33 -0.72 12.77 -6.29
CA ILE A 33 -1.09 11.44 -5.79
C ILE A 33 0.05 10.85 -4.97
N GLU A 34 -0.24 10.42 -3.75
CA GLU A 34 0.70 9.74 -2.86
C GLU A 34 0.12 8.42 -2.33
N MET A 35 1.00 7.43 -2.14
CA MET A 35 0.62 6.16 -1.51
C MET A 35 0.78 6.28 0.00
N ARG A 36 -0.33 6.10 0.73
CA ARG A 36 -0.34 6.10 2.20
C ARG A 36 -0.54 4.68 2.72
N PRO A 37 0.21 4.27 3.75
CA PRO A 37 -0.08 3.01 4.44
C PRO A 37 -1.40 3.12 5.19
N ILE A 38 -2.11 1.99 5.30
CA ILE A 38 -3.33 1.89 6.11
C ILE A 38 -2.93 1.92 7.59
N THR A 39 -3.51 2.83 8.36
CA THR A 39 -3.25 2.97 9.80
C THR A 39 -3.92 1.86 10.60
N GLU A 40 -3.26 1.38 11.66
CA GLU A 40 -3.87 0.41 12.58
C GLU A 40 -5.04 1.07 13.34
N ASN A 41 -6.22 0.45 13.32
CA ASN A 41 -7.43 0.81 14.06
C ASN A 41 -8.03 -0.45 14.73
N LEU A 42 -9.10 -0.31 15.52
CA LEU A 42 -9.70 -1.45 16.21
C LEU A 42 -10.22 -2.55 15.26
N GLU A 43 -10.57 -2.22 14.02
CA GLU A 43 -11.12 -3.16 13.04
C GLU A 43 -10.05 -3.95 12.29
N ASN A 44 -8.88 -3.35 12.05
CA ASN A 44 -7.78 -3.96 11.28
C ASN A 44 -6.61 -4.42 12.16
N TRP A 45 -6.64 -4.13 13.46
CA TRP A 45 -5.62 -4.52 14.41
C TRP A 45 -5.51 -6.04 14.50
N LYS A 46 -4.27 -6.53 14.40
CA LYS A 46 -3.93 -7.94 14.54
C LYS A 46 -2.83 -8.07 15.58
N TRP A 47 -2.89 -9.15 16.36
CA TRP A 47 -1.82 -9.51 17.28
C TRP A 47 -0.51 -9.72 16.50
N LYS A 48 0.56 -9.03 16.91
CA LYS A 48 1.88 -9.16 16.26
C LYS A 48 2.50 -10.49 16.67
N TYR A 49 2.89 -11.30 15.70
CA TYR A 49 3.58 -12.57 15.98
C TYR A 49 4.90 -12.32 16.72
N PRO A 50 5.26 -13.17 17.69
CA PRO A 50 6.55 -13.05 18.35
C PRO A 50 7.66 -13.33 17.33
N VAL A 51 8.58 -12.38 17.19
CA VAL A 51 9.79 -12.55 16.39
C VAL A 51 10.78 -13.37 17.22
N ILE A 52 11.01 -14.62 16.83
CA ILE A 52 12.02 -15.48 17.46
C ILE A 52 13.25 -15.59 16.56
N GLU A 53 14.44 -15.48 17.16
CA GLU A 53 15.69 -15.68 16.46
C GLU A 53 15.91 -17.17 16.12
N ILE A 54 16.24 -17.45 14.87
CA ILE A 54 16.56 -18.81 14.42
C ILE A 54 17.98 -19.14 14.87
N LYS A 55 18.14 -20.10 15.79
CA LYS A 55 19.45 -20.61 16.20
C LYS A 55 19.98 -21.60 15.16
N PRO A 56 21.19 -21.39 14.60
CA PRO A 56 21.78 -22.36 13.67
C PRO A 56 22.13 -23.66 14.40
N VAL A 57 21.68 -24.80 13.88
CA VAL A 57 22.03 -26.12 14.39
C VAL A 57 23.36 -26.56 13.74
N LYS A 58 24.38 -26.85 14.54
CA LYS A 58 25.61 -27.47 14.04
C LYS A 58 25.28 -28.88 13.54
N ARG A 59 25.49 -29.15 12.25
CA ARG A 59 25.47 -30.52 11.73
C ARG A 59 26.69 -31.26 12.28
N ALA A 60 26.47 -32.40 12.93
CA ALA A 60 27.54 -33.32 13.30
C ALA A 60 28.11 -33.96 12.02
N ALA A 61 29.44 -34.00 11.93
CA ALA A 61 30.18 -34.64 10.85
C ALA A 61 30.20 -36.16 11.03
#